data_AF-A0A1A1ZXC7-F1
#
_entry.id   AF-A0A1A1ZXC7-F1
#
_cell.length_a   1.000
_cell.length_b   1.000
_cell.length_c   1.000
_cell.angle_alpha   90.00
_cell.angle_beta   90.00
_cell.angle_gamma   90.00
#
_symmetry.space_group_name_H-M   'P 1'
#
loop_
_entity.id
_entity.type
_entity.pdbx_description
1 polymer ?
#
loop_
_entity_poly.entity_id
_entity_poly.type
_entity_poly.pdbx_seq_one_letter_code
_entity_poly.pdbx_strand_id
1 'polypeptide(L)'
;MTQLDWRTGLSAAEQAGIRDLIAAATATDGVAPVGDQVLRELGHDRTRHLLAFDDAELVGYLNLAPAVDGDPAMAELVVHPGARRRGIGAALARAGLGEGPSGTRIWAHGNLEAARALAAALDLKPARELLQMRRPLADLPPLRSVDGVRISTYAGPADDAEILRVNNAAFSWHPEQGGWTEQDIEERRNEPWFDPEGLFEAFDEQTGALLGFHWTKTHDDGLGEVYVVGVDPSAQGRGLGSVLTLVGLHHLAERSLPTVLLYVEADNSAAVATYRNLGFEVFGVDVAYAAG
;
A
#
# COMPACT_ATOMS: atom_id res chain seq x y z
N MET A 1 -14.53 -28.12 -15.43
CA MET A 1 -15.55 -27.08 -15.12
C MET A 1 -14.99 -26.34 -13.94
N THR A 2 -14.92 -25.01 -13.97
CA THR A 2 -14.29 -24.29 -12.85
C THR A 2 -15.18 -24.34 -11.61
N GLN A 3 -14.64 -24.88 -10.52
CA GLN A 3 -15.28 -24.92 -9.21
C GLN A 3 -14.74 -23.77 -8.35
N LEU A 4 -15.63 -23.09 -7.62
CA LEU A 4 -15.28 -22.01 -6.69
C LEU A 4 -15.60 -22.43 -5.26
N ASP A 5 -14.61 -22.39 -4.38
CA ASP A 5 -14.75 -22.81 -2.99
C ASP A 5 -14.30 -21.72 -2.01
N TRP A 6 -15.21 -21.25 -1.17
CA TRP A 6 -14.90 -20.31 -0.08
C TRP A 6 -14.26 -21.03 1.11
N ARG A 7 -13.25 -20.39 1.69
CA ARG A 7 -12.54 -20.81 2.89
C ARG A 7 -12.40 -19.63 3.87
N THR A 8 -12.38 -19.95 5.16
CA THR A 8 -12.02 -19.02 6.24
C THR A 8 -10.59 -19.26 6.75
N GLY A 9 -10.02 -20.44 6.48
CA GLY A 9 -8.62 -20.75 6.77
C GLY A 9 -8.04 -21.62 5.67
N LEU A 10 -6.73 -21.47 5.44
CA LEU A 10 -6.01 -22.15 4.37
C LEU A 10 -5.02 -23.16 4.94
N SER A 11 -5.01 -24.36 4.35
CA SER A 11 -3.96 -25.34 4.63
C SER A 11 -2.60 -24.85 4.10
N ALA A 12 -1.50 -25.38 4.64
CA ALA A 12 -0.16 -25.02 4.16
C ALA A 12 0.03 -25.27 2.65
N ALA A 13 -0.61 -26.32 2.11
CA ALA A 13 -0.58 -26.61 0.67
C ALA A 13 -1.33 -25.55 -0.16
N GLU A 14 -2.47 -25.07 0.33
CA GLU A 14 -3.22 -23.99 -0.34
C GLU A 14 -2.50 -22.66 -0.27
N GLN A 15 -1.89 -22.33 0.87
CA GLN A 15 -1.06 -21.12 1.00
C GLN A 15 0.11 -21.15 0.01
N ALA A 16 0.79 -22.30 -0.13
CA ALA A 16 1.87 -22.46 -1.11
C ALA A 16 1.35 -22.31 -2.55
N GLY A 17 0.25 -22.99 -2.90
CA GLY A 17 -0.34 -22.88 -4.25
C GLY A 17 -0.80 -21.47 -4.61
N ILE A 18 -1.34 -20.72 -3.64
CA ILE A 18 -1.72 -19.30 -3.84
C ILE A 18 -0.47 -18.43 -4.05
N ARG A 19 0.61 -18.65 -3.30
CA ARG A 19 1.88 -17.92 -3.49
C ARG A 19 2.49 -18.21 -4.87
N ASP A 20 2.46 -19.46 -5.33
CA ASP A 20 2.93 -19.85 -6.66
C ASP A 20 2.09 -19.20 -7.77
N LEU A 21 0.77 -19.18 -7.61
CA LEU A 21 -0.16 -18.51 -8.53
C LEU A 21 0.12 -17.00 -8.63
N ILE A 22 0.31 -16.35 -7.48
CA ILE A 22 0.64 -14.91 -7.40
C ILE A 22 1.99 -14.67 -8.09
N ALA A 23 3.02 -15.47 -7.79
CA ALA A 23 4.34 -15.35 -8.40
C ALA A 23 4.31 -15.51 -9.93
N ALA A 24 3.56 -16.49 -10.44
CA ALA A 24 3.40 -16.71 -11.88
C ALA A 24 2.73 -15.52 -12.59
N ALA A 25 1.69 -14.94 -11.97
CA ALA A 25 1.04 -13.74 -12.46
C ALA A 25 1.98 -12.52 -12.41
N THR A 26 2.68 -12.29 -11.29
CA THR A 26 3.67 -11.21 -11.16
C THR A 26 4.74 -11.28 -12.23
N ALA A 27 5.31 -12.48 -12.47
CA ALA A 27 6.34 -12.66 -13.49
C ALA A 27 5.84 -12.38 -14.91
N THR A 28 4.54 -12.59 -15.17
CA THR A 28 3.93 -12.33 -16.49
C THR A 28 3.54 -10.86 -16.66
N ASP A 29 2.98 -10.25 -15.62
CA ASP A 29 2.36 -8.93 -15.68
C ASP A 29 3.33 -7.79 -15.32
N GLY A 30 4.45 -8.11 -14.67
CA GLY A 30 5.41 -7.12 -14.16
C GLY A 30 4.92 -6.33 -12.96
N VAL A 31 3.74 -6.67 -12.42
CA VAL A 31 3.10 -6.04 -11.26
C VAL A 31 2.51 -7.16 -10.38
N ALA A 32 2.67 -7.05 -9.06
CA ALA A 32 2.05 -7.98 -8.14
C ALA A 32 0.51 -7.87 -8.23
N PRO A 33 -0.23 -8.98 -8.42
CA PRO A 33 -1.68 -8.93 -8.60
C PRO A 33 -2.45 -8.74 -7.28
N VAL A 34 -1.77 -8.82 -6.13
CA VAL A 34 -2.30 -8.56 -4.79
C VAL A 34 -1.25 -7.84 -3.93
N GLY A 35 -1.69 -7.10 -2.91
CA GLY A 35 -0.80 -6.38 -1.99
C GLY A 35 -0.20 -7.26 -0.87
N ASP A 36 0.80 -6.70 -0.17
CA ASP A 36 1.49 -7.38 0.94
C ASP A 36 0.54 -7.86 2.05
N GLN A 37 -0.54 -7.10 2.31
CA GLN A 37 -1.54 -7.47 3.30
C GLN A 37 -2.18 -8.83 2.97
N VAL A 38 -2.56 -9.07 1.72
CA VAL A 38 -3.16 -10.34 1.29
C VAL A 38 -2.21 -11.52 1.56
N LEU A 39 -0.91 -11.33 1.34
CA LEU A 39 0.10 -12.37 1.60
C LEU A 39 0.29 -12.66 3.09
N ARG A 40 0.15 -11.66 3.97
CA ARG A 40 0.13 -11.83 5.43
C ARG A 40 -1.11 -12.59 5.87
N GLU A 41 -2.29 -12.23 5.33
CA GLU A 41 -3.57 -12.85 5.69
C GLU A 41 -3.68 -14.33 5.32
N LEU A 42 -2.83 -14.87 4.43
CA LEU A 42 -2.85 -16.29 4.07
C LEU A 42 -2.67 -17.23 5.27
N GLY A 43 -1.97 -16.78 6.32
CA GLY A 43 -1.73 -17.54 7.54
C GLY A 43 -2.76 -17.30 8.65
N HIS A 44 -3.75 -16.45 8.42
CA HIS A 44 -4.75 -16.02 9.40
C HIS A 44 -6.18 -16.36 8.94
N ASP A 45 -7.16 -16.18 9.82
CA ASP A 45 -8.58 -16.39 9.56
C ASP A 45 -9.41 -15.09 9.61
N ARG A 46 -8.72 -13.95 9.47
CA ARG A 46 -9.32 -12.59 9.52
C ARG A 46 -9.97 -12.17 8.20
N THR A 47 -9.65 -12.85 7.10
CA THR A 47 -10.20 -12.59 5.77
C THR A 47 -10.86 -13.83 5.20
N ARG A 48 -11.56 -13.67 4.08
CA ARG A 48 -12.13 -14.79 3.34
C ARG A 48 -11.36 -15.07 2.08
N HIS A 49 -11.26 -16.35 1.73
CA HIS A 49 -10.50 -16.81 0.58
C HIS A 49 -11.39 -17.60 -0.36
N LEU A 50 -11.42 -17.22 -1.63
CA LEU A 50 -12.15 -17.94 -2.68
C LEU A 50 -11.16 -18.55 -3.66
N LEU A 51 -11.15 -19.87 -3.75
CA LEU A 51 -10.23 -20.62 -4.61
C LEU A 51 -10.99 -21.08 -5.86
N ALA A 52 -10.42 -20.87 -7.03
CA ALA A 52 -10.94 -21.36 -8.29
C ALA A 52 -10.10 -22.55 -8.79
N PHE A 53 -10.73 -23.72 -8.88
CA PHE A 53 -10.10 -24.94 -9.37
C PHE A 53 -10.60 -25.28 -10.77
N ASP A 54 -9.68 -25.63 -11.67
CA ASP A 54 -9.99 -26.34 -12.91
C ASP A 54 -9.54 -27.79 -12.70
N ASP A 55 -10.53 -28.67 -12.48
CA ASP A 55 -10.32 -30.01 -11.93
C ASP A 55 -9.59 -29.97 -10.58
N ALA A 56 -8.32 -30.37 -10.52
CA ALA A 56 -7.50 -30.34 -9.30
C ALA A 56 -6.49 -29.19 -9.27
N GLU A 57 -6.39 -28.39 -10.33
CA GLU A 57 -5.41 -27.32 -10.46
C GLU A 57 -5.99 -25.99 -9.96
N LEU A 58 -5.29 -25.30 -9.06
CA LEU A 58 -5.65 -23.96 -8.61
C LEU A 58 -5.33 -22.94 -9.73
N VAL A 59 -6.36 -22.41 -10.37
CA VAL A 59 -6.23 -21.50 -11.52
C VAL A 59 -6.65 -20.06 -11.23
N GLY A 60 -7.18 -19.80 -10.03
CA GLY A 60 -7.54 -18.45 -9.60
C GLY A 60 -7.75 -18.36 -8.10
N TYR A 61 -7.60 -17.15 -7.58
CA TYR A 61 -7.73 -16.84 -6.16
C TYR A 61 -8.33 -15.46 -5.98
N LEU A 62 -9.15 -15.30 -4.94
CA LEU A 62 -9.62 -14.01 -4.46
C LEU A 62 -9.51 -13.97 -2.93
N ASN A 63 -8.91 -12.89 -2.41
CA ASN A 63 -9.02 -12.50 -1.02
C ASN A 63 -10.18 -11.50 -0.86
N LEU A 64 -10.96 -11.61 0.21
CA LEU A 64 -11.96 -10.63 0.60
C LEU A 64 -11.71 -10.21 2.06
N ALA A 65 -11.18 -9.00 2.22
CA ALA A 65 -11.03 -8.34 3.51
C ALA A 65 -12.37 -7.70 3.93
N PRO A 66 -12.73 -7.78 5.22
CA PRO A 66 -13.97 -7.18 5.72
C PRO A 66 -13.93 -5.65 5.65
N ALA A 67 -15.10 -5.02 5.73
CA ALA A 67 -15.21 -3.57 5.93
C ALA A 67 -14.70 -3.20 7.33
N VAL A 68 -13.99 -2.07 7.45
CA VAL A 68 -13.41 -1.59 8.72
C VAL A 68 -13.68 -0.09 8.84
N ASP A 69 -14.28 0.36 9.95
CA ASP A 69 -14.40 1.78 10.35
C ASP A 69 -14.76 2.80 9.25
N GLY A 70 -15.76 2.47 8.44
CA GLY A 70 -16.25 3.35 7.36
C GLY A 70 -15.70 3.01 5.98
N ASP A 71 -14.71 2.13 5.91
CA ASP A 71 -14.14 1.62 4.66
C ASP A 71 -14.90 0.42 4.14
N PRO A 72 -15.21 0.40 2.83
CA PRO A 72 -15.85 -0.75 2.24
C PRO A 72 -14.94 -1.98 2.24
N ALA A 73 -15.55 -3.16 2.30
CA ALA A 73 -14.84 -4.42 2.11
C ALA A 73 -14.05 -4.40 0.79
N MET A 74 -12.84 -4.98 0.81
CA MET A 74 -11.93 -4.95 -0.32
C MET A 74 -11.63 -6.37 -0.80
N ALA A 75 -11.80 -6.60 -2.09
CA ALA A 75 -11.40 -7.83 -2.75
C ALA A 75 -10.16 -7.61 -3.62
N GLU A 76 -9.24 -8.56 -3.59
CA GLU A 76 -8.10 -8.62 -4.50
C GLU A 76 -8.09 -10.00 -5.14
N LEU A 77 -7.95 -10.06 -6.47
CA LEU A 77 -8.09 -11.32 -7.20
C LEU A 77 -7.05 -11.49 -8.29
N VAL A 78 -6.68 -12.74 -8.51
CA VAL A 78 -5.71 -13.16 -9.52
C VAL A 78 -6.23 -14.40 -10.26
N VAL A 79 -5.95 -14.46 -11.56
CA VAL A 79 -6.18 -15.64 -12.40
C VAL A 79 -4.86 -16.03 -13.04
N HIS A 80 -4.55 -17.33 -13.01
CA HIS A 80 -3.34 -17.89 -13.58
C HIS A 80 -3.21 -17.44 -15.04
N PRO A 81 -2.04 -16.93 -15.50
CA PRO A 81 -1.88 -16.41 -16.85
C PRO A 81 -2.38 -17.36 -17.96
N GLY A 82 -2.07 -18.65 -17.84
CA GLY A 82 -2.50 -19.69 -18.77
C GLY A 82 -4.00 -20.02 -18.75
N ALA A 83 -4.74 -19.57 -17.72
CA ALA A 83 -6.17 -19.81 -17.55
C ALA A 83 -7.02 -18.57 -17.84
N ARG A 84 -6.41 -17.44 -18.22
CA ARG A 84 -7.12 -16.19 -18.54
C ARG A 84 -8.06 -16.35 -19.73
N ARG A 85 -9.00 -15.40 -19.85
CA ARG A 85 -10.01 -15.35 -20.94
C ARG A 85 -10.97 -16.54 -20.99
N ARG A 86 -11.03 -17.35 -19.93
CA ARG A 86 -11.97 -18.48 -19.78
C ARG A 86 -13.18 -18.18 -18.86
N GLY A 87 -13.38 -16.91 -18.49
CA GLY A 87 -14.48 -16.47 -17.62
C GLY A 87 -14.22 -16.57 -16.11
N ILE A 88 -13.10 -17.15 -15.69
CA ILE A 88 -12.75 -17.39 -14.27
C ILE A 88 -12.69 -16.09 -13.47
N GLY A 89 -12.02 -15.06 -13.98
CA GLY A 89 -11.92 -13.76 -13.28
C GLY A 89 -13.28 -13.09 -13.08
N ALA A 90 -14.19 -13.23 -14.04
CA ALA A 90 -15.56 -12.71 -13.91
C ALA A 90 -16.38 -13.53 -12.90
N ALA A 91 -16.15 -14.84 -12.80
CA ALA A 91 -16.79 -15.68 -11.80
C ALA A 91 -16.31 -15.34 -10.38
N LEU A 92 -14.99 -15.20 -10.18
CA LEU A 92 -14.38 -14.76 -8.93
C LEU A 92 -14.88 -13.38 -8.50
N ALA A 93 -14.80 -12.38 -9.38
CA ALA A 93 -15.23 -11.02 -9.09
C ALA A 93 -16.71 -10.95 -8.67
N ARG A 94 -17.61 -11.63 -9.40
CA ARG A 94 -19.04 -11.67 -9.02
C ARG A 94 -19.27 -12.36 -7.68
N ALA A 95 -18.57 -13.46 -7.41
CA ALA A 95 -18.67 -14.16 -6.14
C ALA A 95 -18.16 -13.30 -4.97
N GLY A 96 -17.01 -12.64 -5.13
CA GLY A 96 -16.46 -11.71 -4.12
C GLY A 96 -17.39 -10.53 -3.84
N LEU A 97 -17.88 -9.87 -4.89
CA LEU A 97 -18.83 -8.76 -4.75
C LEU A 97 -20.18 -9.18 -4.14
N GLY A 98 -20.64 -10.40 -4.42
CA GLY A 98 -21.88 -10.94 -3.87
C GLY A 98 -21.77 -11.43 -2.43
N GLU A 99 -20.57 -11.84 -2.00
CA GLU A 99 -20.29 -12.26 -0.63
C GLU A 99 -20.06 -11.08 0.31
N GLY A 100 -19.40 -10.03 -0.19
CA GLY A 100 -19.15 -8.82 0.57
C GLY A 100 -20.40 -7.96 0.77
N PRO A 101 -20.39 -7.04 1.75
CA PRO A 101 -21.48 -6.08 1.95
C PRO A 101 -21.63 -5.11 0.76
N SER A 102 -22.75 -4.39 0.71
CA SER A 102 -22.94 -3.31 -0.25
C SER A 102 -21.77 -2.32 -0.20
N GLY A 103 -21.26 -1.94 -1.37
CA GLY A 103 -20.09 -1.06 -1.49
C GLY A 103 -18.75 -1.79 -1.58
N THR A 104 -18.72 -3.13 -1.48
CA THR A 104 -17.50 -3.94 -1.71
C THR A 104 -16.80 -3.52 -3.00
N ARG A 105 -15.48 -3.37 -2.92
CA ARG A 105 -14.62 -2.94 -4.03
C ARG A 105 -13.69 -4.08 -4.46
N ILE A 106 -13.20 -4.00 -5.69
CA ILE A 106 -12.14 -4.86 -6.22
C ILE A 106 -10.93 -3.98 -6.54
N TRP A 107 -9.77 -4.28 -5.94
CA TRP A 107 -8.53 -3.58 -6.22
C TRP A 107 -7.87 -4.09 -7.50
N ALA A 108 -7.39 -3.18 -8.34
CA ALA A 108 -6.67 -3.46 -9.56
C ALA A 108 -5.28 -2.80 -9.53
N HIS A 109 -4.30 -3.55 -9.04
CA HIS A 109 -2.89 -3.14 -9.03
C HIS A 109 -2.37 -2.84 -10.45
N GLY A 110 -1.77 -1.67 -10.63
CA GLY A 110 -1.31 -1.12 -11.91
C GLY A 110 -2.42 -0.80 -12.92
N ASN A 111 -3.69 -1.02 -12.58
CA ASN A 111 -4.86 -0.84 -13.43
C ASN A 111 -4.67 -1.39 -14.84
N LEU A 112 -4.13 -2.61 -14.95
CA LEU A 112 -3.74 -3.25 -16.21
C LEU A 112 -4.91 -3.39 -17.18
N GLU A 113 -4.63 -3.51 -18.48
CA GLU A 113 -5.67 -3.63 -19.52
C GLU A 113 -6.67 -4.76 -19.25
N ALA A 114 -6.19 -5.91 -18.77
CA ALA A 114 -7.05 -7.03 -18.42
C ALA A 114 -8.01 -6.71 -17.26
N ALA A 115 -7.56 -5.96 -16.26
CA ALA A 115 -8.39 -5.53 -15.14
C ALA A 115 -9.45 -4.50 -15.59
N ARG A 116 -9.06 -3.52 -16.41
CA ARG A 116 -9.99 -2.55 -17.02
C ARG A 116 -11.06 -3.23 -17.86
N ALA A 117 -10.66 -4.22 -18.67
CA ALA A 117 -11.59 -4.99 -19.49
C ALA A 117 -12.56 -5.84 -18.64
N LEU A 118 -12.07 -6.44 -17.54
CA LEU A 118 -12.92 -7.15 -16.59
C LEU A 118 -13.91 -6.22 -15.90
N ALA A 119 -13.44 -5.07 -15.38
CA ALA A 119 -14.28 -4.06 -14.76
C ALA A 119 -15.38 -3.59 -15.72
N ALA A 120 -15.03 -3.27 -16.97
CA ALA A 120 -16.00 -2.87 -17.99
C ALA A 120 -17.01 -3.99 -18.30
N ALA A 121 -16.58 -5.25 -18.40
CA ALA A 121 -17.47 -6.39 -18.64
C ALA A 121 -18.43 -6.68 -17.48
N LEU A 122 -18.12 -6.19 -16.28
CA LEU A 122 -18.94 -6.31 -15.08
C LEU A 122 -19.65 -4.99 -14.72
N ASP A 123 -19.55 -3.97 -15.57
CA ASP A 123 -20.06 -2.61 -15.36
C ASP A 123 -19.59 -1.94 -14.05
N LEU A 124 -18.39 -2.29 -13.58
CA LEU A 124 -17.79 -1.69 -12.41
C LEU A 124 -17.19 -0.32 -12.75
N LYS A 125 -17.26 0.63 -11.81
CA LYS A 125 -16.76 1.99 -11.96
C LYS A 125 -15.57 2.25 -11.02
N PRO A 126 -14.58 3.06 -11.43
CA PRO A 126 -13.54 3.54 -10.52
C PRO A 126 -14.17 4.30 -9.35
N ALA A 127 -13.80 3.92 -8.13
CA ALA A 127 -14.27 4.54 -6.90
C ALA A 127 -13.14 5.18 -6.06
N ARG A 128 -11.89 4.73 -6.25
CA ARG A 128 -10.67 5.28 -5.63
C ARG A 128 -9.49 5.03 -6.58
N GLU A 129 -8.58 5.99 -6.68
CA GLU A 129 -7.36 5.88 -7.47
C GLU A 129 -6.16 6.20 -6.60
N LEU A 130 -5.21 5.27 -6.51
CA LEU A 130 -3.97 5.42 -5.78
C LEU A 130 -2.83 5.54 -6.79
N LEU A 131 -2.18 6.70 -6.83
CA LEU A 131 -1.07 6.97 -7.73
C LEU A 131 0.20 6.37 -7.13
N GLN A 132 0.86 5.49 -7.87
CA GLN A 132 2.25 5.16 -7.61
C GLN A 132 3.12 6.16 -8.35
N MET A 133 3.88 6.96 -7.61
CA MET A 133 4.84 7.89 -8.19
C MET A 133 6.27 7.41 -7.96
N ARG A 134 7.17 7.67 -8.91
CA ARG A 134 8.59 7.30 -8.81
C ARG A 134 9.50 8.45 -9.21
N ARG A 135 10.75 8.40 -8.73
CA ARG A 135 11.87 9.20 -9.27
C ARG A 135 13.21 8.50 -9.10
N PRO A 136 14.18 8.76 -9.99
CA PRO A 136 15.57 8.38 -9.76
C PRO A 136 16.12 9.05 -8.49
N LEU A 137 16.98 8.35 -7.75
CA LEU A 137 17.66 8.91 -6.58
C LEU A 137 18.94 9.70 -6.92
N ALA A 138 19.27 9.81 -8.21
CA ALA A 138 20.29 10.74 -8.71
C ALA A 138 19.81 12.19 -8.63
N ASP A 139 20.77 13.12 -8.62
CA ASP A 139 20.57 14.57 -8.74
C ASP A 139 19.50 15.13 -7.78
N LEU A 140 19.52 14.67 -6.53
CA LEU A 140 18.59 15.13 -5.50
C LEU A 140 18.74 16.64 -5.26
N PRO A 141 17.62 17.36 -5.03
CA PRO A 141 17.70 18.72 -4.49
C PRO A 141 18.54 18.73 -3.20
N PRO A 142 19.32 19.79 -2.91
CA PRO A 142 20.09 19.87 -1.68
C PRO A 142 19.16 19.90 -0.46
N LEU A 143 19.60 19.30 0.64
CA LEU A 143 18.90 19.33 1.92
C LEU A 143 18.60 20.78 2.34
N ARG A 144 17.43 20.97 2.98
CA ARG A 144 16.94 22.26 3.46
C ARG A 144 16.64 22.15 4.94
N SER A 145 16.85 23.24 5.68
CA SER A 145 16.42 23.37 7.07
C SER A 145 15.09 24.13 7.16
N VAL A 146 14.36 23.90 8.24
CA VAL A 146 13.23 24.72 8.67
C VAL A 146 13.61 25.33 10.00
N ASP A 147 13.46 26.65 10.15
CA ASP A 147 13.83 27.35 11.38
C ASP A 147 13.04 26.82 12.57
N GLY A 148 13.73 26.63 13.70
CA GLY A 148 13.16 26.12 14.95
C GLY A 148 12.81 24.64 14.93
N VAL A 149 13.38 23.86 13.99
CA VAL A 149 13.10 22.43 13.83
C VAL A 149 14.39 21.64 13.85
N ARG A 150 14.44 20.64 14.73
CA ARG A 150 15.51 19.64 14.80
C ARG A 150 15.00 18.33 14.21
N ILE A 151 15.78 17.73 13.31
CA ILE A 151 15.48 16.40 12.77
C ILE A 151 16.44 15.38 13.41
N SER A 152 15.90 14.26 13.88
CA SER A 152 16.65 13.08 14.32
C SER A 152 16.02 11.80 13.78
N THR A 153 16.70 10.68 13.93
CA THR A 153 16.13 9.36 13.65
C THR A 153 15.43 8.82 14.90
N TYR A 154 14.51 7.88 14.68
CA TYR A 154 13.81 7.13 15.71
C TYR A 154 14.76 6.52 16.74
N ALA A 155 14.48 6.75 18.02
CA ALA A 155 15.30 6.33 19.16
C ALA A 155 14.81 5.03 19.81
N GLY A 156 13.62 4.55 19.44
CA GLY A 156 13.04 3.32 19.97
C GLY A 156 11.61 3.52 20.48
N PRO A 157 11.03 2.49 21.13
CA PRO A 157 9.59 2.46 21.46
C PRO A 157 9.07 3.60 22.35
N ALA A 158 9.97 4.41 22.93
CA ALA A 158 9.58 5.62 23.65
C ALA A 158 8.99 6.71 22.73
N ASP A 159 9.32 6.69 21.43
CA ASP A 159 8.83 7.66 20.45
C ASP A 159 7.47 7.27 19.86
N ASP A 160 7.07 5.98 19.99
CA ASP A 160 5.86 5.41 19.37
C ASP A 160 4.61 6.24 19.69
N ALA A 161 4.47 6.73 20.93
CA ALA A 161 3.30 7.52 21.35
C ALA A 161 3.16 8.83 20.58
N GLU A 162 4.27 9.53 20.32
CA GLU A 162 4.25 10.78 19.54
C GLU A 162 4.09 10.50 18.04
N ILE A 163 4.72 9.45 17.51
CA ILE A 163 4.52 9.03 16.12
C ILE A 163 3.04 8.71 15.88
N LEU A 164 2.41 7.92 16.74
CA LEU A 164 0.99 7.57 16.64
C LEU A 164 0.09 8.81 16.76
N ARG A 165 0.40 9.75 17.67
CA ARG A 165 -0.34 11.02 17.79
C ARG A 165 -0.29 11.82 16.49
N VAL A 166 0.90 12.01 15.92
CA VAL A 166 1.09 12.77 14.68
C VAL A 166 0.48 12.04 13.49
N ASN A 167 0.65 10.72 13.40
CA ASN A 167 0.06 9.88 12.37
C ASN A 167 -1.47 10.03 12.36
N ASN A 168 -2.10 9.78 13.50
CA ASN A 168 -3.55 9.79 13.62
C ASN A 168 -4.13 11.19 13.41
N ALA A 169 -3.38 12.25 13.72
CA ALA A 169 -3.78 13.62 13.39
C ALA A 169 -3.67 13.91 11.88
N ALA A 170 -2.51 13.61 11.27
CA ALA A 170 -2.23 13.88 9.85
C ALA A 170 -3.15 13.08 8.91
N PHE A 171 -3.50 11.85 9.31
CA PHE A 171 -4.27 10.88 8.56
C PHE A 171 -5.65 10.62 9.18
N SER A 172 -6.19 11.55 9.97
CA SER A 172 -7.51 11.42 10.61
C SER A 172 -8.68 11.15 9.65
N TRP A 173 -8.49 11.47 8.37
CA TRP A 173 -9.44 11.24 7.28
C TRP A 173 -9.13 9.99 6.45
N HIS A 174 -7.95 9.37 6.66
CA HIS A 174 -7.45 8.32 5.78
C HIS A 174 -7.94 6.94 6.23
N PRO A 175 -8.46 6.13 5.30
CA PRO A 175 -9.00 4.79 5.59
C PRO A 175 -8.02 3.87 6.32
N GLU A 176 -6.85 3.65 5.70
CA GLU A 176 -5.89 2.61 6.13
C GLU A 176 -4.74 3.13 7.01
N GLN A 177 -4.59 4.46 7.11
CA GLN A 177 -3.45 5.11 7.76
C GLN A 177 -3.87 5.89 9.00
N GLY A 178 -5.14 6.28 9.11
CA GLY A 178 -5.70 6.82 10.34
C GLY A 178 -5.93 5.72 11.39
N GLY A 179 -6.05 6.13 12.66
CA GLY A 179 -6.46 5.23 13.73
C GLY A 179 -5.45 4.15 14.11
N TRP A 180 -4.18 4.26 13.69
CA TRP A 180 -3.14 3.32 14.10
C TRP A 180 -3.03 3.24 15.62
N THR A 181 -2.76 2.03 16.09
CA THR A 181 -2.58 1.66 17.49
C THR A 181 -1.13 1.28 17.79
N GLU A 182 -0.81 1.04 19.05
CA GLU A 182 0.49 0.48 19.46
C GLU A 182 0.78 -0.86 18.78
N GLN A 183 -0.26 -1.66 18.50
CA GLN A 183 -0.09 -2.93 17.78
C GLN A 183 0.32 -2.70 16.32
N ASP A 184 -0.25 -1.70 15.65
CA ASP A 184 0.06 -1.42 14.23
C ASP A 184 1.51 -1.02 14.02
N ILE A 185 2.05 -0.20 14.92
CA ILE A 185 3.46 0.20 14.88
C ILE A 185 4.38 -0.95 15.30
N GLU A 186 4.01 -1.73 16.32
CA GLU A 186 4.77 -2.92 16.75
C GLU A 186 4.89 -3.96 15.62
N GLU A 187 3.79 -4.26 14.93
CA GLU A 187 3.78 -5.19 13.80
C GLU A 187 4.78 -4.74 12.71
N ARG A 188 4.80 -3.45 12.38
CA ARG A 188 5.73 -2.88 11.38
C ARG A 188 7.17 -2.83 11.85
N ARG A 189 7.42 -2.56 13.13
CA ARG A 189 8.78 -2.60 13.71
C ARG A 189 9.39 -4.01 13.74
N ASN A 190 8.54 -5.04 13.70
CA ASN A 190 8.97 -6.43 13.67
C ASN A 190 9.12 -7.00 12.24
N GLU A 191 8.83 -6.20 11.21
CA GLU A 191 9.04 -6.62 9.83
C GLU A 191 10.54 -6.62 9.46
N PRO A 192 11.02 -7.55 8.61
CA PRO A 192 12.44 -7.65 8.26
C PRO A 192 13.04 -6.41 7.58
N TRP A 193 12.20 -5.58 6.98
CA TRP A 193 12.61 -4.34 6.30
C TRP A 193 12.76 -3.15 7.25
N PHE A 194 12.34 -3.28 8.52
CA PHE A 194 12.39 -2.17 9.47
C PHE A 194 13.84 -1.75 9.77
N ASP A 195 14.13 -0.47 9.56
CA ASP A 195 15.39 0.18 9.88
C ASP A 195 15.12 1.45 10.71
N PRO A 196 15.53 1.53 11.99
CA PRO A 196 15.33 2.72 12.81
C PRO A 196 16.07 3.95 12.26
N GLU A 197 17.17 3.77 11.52
CA GLU A 197 17.87 4.88 10.86
C GLU A 197 17.09 5.43 9.65
N GLY A 198 16.11 4.67 9.15
CA GLY A 198 15.22 5.03 8.06
C GLY A 198 13.91 5.71 8.49
N LEU A 199 13.71 5.93 9.80
CA LEU A 199 12.57 6.66 10.35
C LEU A 199 13.03 8.00 10.91
N PHE A 200 12.70 9.08 10.21
CA PHE A 200 13.07 10.46 10.54
C PHE A 200 11.96 11.19 11.25
N GLU A 201 12.31 11.96 12.28
CA GLU A 201 11.40 12.66 13.16
C GLU A 201 11.80 14.14 13.25
N ALA A 202 10.86 15.03 12.99
CA ALA A 202 11.02 16.47 13.08
C ALA A 202 10.43 16.99 14.39
N PHE A 203 11.27 17.55 15.25
CA PHE A 203 10.90 18.09 16.56
C PHE A 203 10.96 19.61 16.56
N ASP A 204 10.02 20.24 17.26
CA ASP A 204 10.08 21.65 17.60
C ASP A 204 11.20 21.90 18.62
N GLU A 205 12.13 22.82 18.33
CA GLU A 205 13.29 23.05 19.20
C GLU A 205 12.93 23.71 20.53
N GLN A 206 11.80 24.42 20.61
CA GLN A 206 11.40 25.15 21.82
C GLN A 206 10.62 24.26 22.78
N THR A 207 9.72 23.44 22.23
CA THR A 207 8.77 22.63 23.01
C THR A 207 9.16 21.16 23.10
N GLY A 208 9.99 20.68 22.17
CA GLY A 208 10.33 19.25 22.04
C GLY A 208 9.21 18.40 21.44
N ALA A 209 8.10 19.00 21.00
CA ALA A 209 6.98 18.27 20.42
C ALA A 209 7.32 17.69 19.03
N LEU A 210 6.81 16.51 18.71
CA LEU A 210 6.93 15.95 17.37
C LEU A 210 5.99 16.69 16.41
N LEU A 211 6.56 17.24 15.33
CA LEU A 211 5.86 18.02 14.30
C LEU A 211 5.54 17.19 13.06
N GLY A 212 6.29 16.12 12.81
CA GLY A 212 6.17 15.30 11.62
C GLY A 212 7.21 14.20 11.59
N PHE A 213 6.99 13.20 10.75
CA PHE A 213 7.93 12.12 10.53
C PHE A 213 7.93 11.66 9.07
N HIS A 214 9.00 11.00 8.68
CA HIS A 214 9.12 10.28 7.42
C HIS A 214 9.73 8.91 7.68
N TRP A 215 8.93 7.88 7.46
CA TRP A 215 9.36 6.49 7.48
C TRP A 215 9.73 6.06 6.06
N THR A 216 10.97 5.65 5.85
CA THR A 216 11.43 5.04 4.61
C THR A 216 11.42 3.52 4.71
N LYS A 217 11.27 2.86 3.56
CA LYS A 217 11.37 1.41 3.43
C LYS A 217 12.32 1.06 2.29
N THR A 218 13.08 -0.01 2.45
CA THR A 218 13.88 -0.61 1.38
C THR A 218 13.26 -1.96 1.02
N HIS A 219 13.00 -2.17 -0.27
CA HIS A 219 12.51 -3.42 -0.80
C HIS A 219 13.69 -4.33 -1.20
N ASP A 220 13.47 -5.64 -1.14
CA ASP A 220 14.48 -6.66 -1.51
C ASP A 220 14.93 -6.57 -2.98
N ASP A 221 14.10 -5.98 -3.86
CA ASP A 221 14.41 -5.76 -5.27
C ASP A 221 15.25 -4.49 -5.53
N GLY A 222 15.68 -3.81 -4.47
CA GLY A 222 16.53 -2.62 -4.54
C GLY A 222 15.77 -1.32 -4.78
N LEU A 223 14.44 -1.30 -4.60
CA LEU A 223 13.67 -0.05 -4.59
C LEU A 223 13.63 0.56 -3.19
N GLY A 224 13.74 1.89 -3.12
CA GLY A 224 13.39 2.66 -1.92
C GLY A 224 11.92 3.06 -1.96
N GLU A 225 11.31 3.28 -0.80
CA GLU A 225 9.93 3.73 -0.67
C GLU A 225 9.83 4.86 0.37
N VAL A 226 9.08 5.91 0.01
CA VAL A 226 8.51 6.86 0.97
C VAL A 226 7.30 6.16 1.57
N TYR A 227 7.53 5.42 2.66
CA TYR A 227 6.52 4.50 3.21
C TYR A 227 5.41 5.27 3.92
N VAL A 228 5.76 6.19 4.83
CA VAL A 228 4.80 7.09 5.47
C VAL A 228 5.44 8.47 5.64
N VAL A 229 4.74 9.53 5.23
CA VAL A 229 5.12 10.92 5.57
C VAL A 229 3.92 11.60 6.21
N GLY A 230 4.03 11.88 7.52
CA GLY A 230 3.00 12.56 8.29
C GLY A 230 3.51 13.90 8.81
N VAL A 231 2.71 14.96 8.71
CA VAL A 231 2.98 16.24 9.35
C VAL A 231 1.76 16.63 10.17
N ASP A 232 1.98 16.94 11.44
CA ASP A 232 0.96 17.38 12.37
C ASP A 232 0.20 18.58 11.75
N PRO A 233 -1.14 18.57 11.71
CA PRO A 233 -1.92 19.67 11.16
C PRO A 233 -1.55 21.05 11.71
N SER A 234 -1.13 21.16 12.98
CA SER A 234 -0.67 22.42 13.59
C SER A 234 0.66 22.93 13.04
N ALA A 235 1.43 22.06 12.36
CA ALA A 235 2.75 22.35 11.80
C ALA A 235 2.75 22.39 10.26
N GLN A 236 1.61 22.15 9.60
CA GLN A 236 1.49 22.19 8.14
C GLN A 236 1.69 23.61 7.58
N GLY A 237 1.96 23.72 6.28
CA GLY A 237 2.22 24.99 5.61
C GLY A 237 3.62 25.58 5.84
N ARG A 238 4.45 24.95 6.67
CA ARG A 238 5.85 25.37 6.96
C ARG A 238 6.91 24.77 6.03
N GLY A 239 6.49 23.96 5.05
CA GLY A 239 7.41 23.21 4.17
C GLY A 239 7.98 21.93 4.78
N LEU A 240 7.57 21.55 6.00
CA LEU A 240 8.07 20.38 6.73
C LEU A 240 7.96 19.07 5.95
N GLY A 241 6.82 18.81 5.31
CA GLY A 241 6.64 17.58 4.53
C GLY A 241 7.70 17.45 3.43
N SER A 242 7.97 18.54 2.69
CA SER A 242 9.00 18.55 1.66
C SER A 242 10.40 18.33 2.23
N VAL A 243 10.73 18.88 3.40
CA VAL A 243 12.03 18.69 4.04
C VAL A 243 12.20 17.26 4.52
N LEU A 244 11.21 16.71 5.24
CA LEU A 244 11.19 15.33 5.71
C LEU A 244 11.32 14.34 4.56
N THR A 245 10.53 14.51 3.49
CA THR A 245 10.66 13.68 2.28
C THR A 245 12.09 13.74 1.75
N LEU A 246 12.66 14.93 1.59
CA LEU A 246 14.01 15.09 1.04
C LEU A 246 15.09 14.45 1.92
N VAL A 247 15.00 14.54 3.25
CA VAL A 247 15.91 13.85 4.17
C VAL A 247 15.90 12.34 3.90
N GLY A 248 14.72 11.73 3.81
CA GLY A 248 14.62 10.30 3.51
C GLY A 248 15.11 9.95 2.09
N LEU A 249 14.93 10.84 1.10
CA LEU A 249 15.50 10.61 -0.23
C LEU A 249 17.02 10.56 -0.21
N HIS A 250 17.67 11.49 0.50
CA HIS A 250 19.14 11.47 0.65
C HIS A 250 19.61 10.21 1.36
N HIS A 251 18.92 9.80 2.42
CA HIS A 251 19.20 8.55 3.12
C HIS A 251 19.10 7.29 2.24
N LEU A 252 18.07 7.21 1.39
CA LEU A 252 17.91 6.10 0.43
C LEU A 252 18.98 6.16 -0.68
N ALA A 253 19.39 7.36 -1.11
CA ALA A 253 20.46 7.53 -2.09
C ALA A 253 21.84 7.12 -1.54
N GLU A 254 22.12 7.40 -0.25
CA GLU A 254 23.34 6.96 0.44
C GLU A 254 23.43 5.42 0.51
N ARG A 255 22.30 4.72 0.48
CA ARG A 255 22.19 3.26 0.37
C ARG A 255 22.37 2.74 -1.07
N SER A 256 22.75 3.62 -2.00
CA SER A 256 22.96 3.28 -3.42
C SER A 256 21.73 2.71 -4.13
N LEU A 257 20.52 3.02 -3.63
CA LEU A 257 19.29 2.64 -4.31
C LEU A 257 19.10 3.53 -5.55
N PRO A 258 18.72 2.97 -6.72
CA PRO A 258 18.61 3.74 -7.95
C PRO A 258 17.33 4.56 -8.04
N THR A 259 16.25 4.12 -7.37
CA THR A 259 14.90 4.67 -7.55
C THR A 259 14.14 4.60 -6.24
N VAL A 260 13.32 5.62 -6.02
CA VAL A 260 12.36 5.67 -4.92
C VAL A 260 10.93 5.69 -5.49
N LEU A 261 10.02 5.01 -4.81
CA LEU A 261 8.59 5.04 -5.08
C LEU A 261 7.80 5.61 -3.90
N LEU A 262 6.55 5.97 -4.15
CA LEU A 262 5.56 6.31 -3.14
C LEU A 262 4.17 6.02 -3.67
N TYR A 263 3.20 5.91 -2.76
CA TYR A 263 1.78 5.85 -3.07
C TYR A 263 1.07 7.07 -2.50
N VAL A 264 0.14 7.64 -3.27
CA VAL A 264 -0.65 8.81 -2.85
C VAL A 264 -2.03 8.80 -3.49
N GLU A 265 -3.06 9.13 -2.72
CA GLU A 265 -4.42 9.30 -3.25
C GLU A 265 -4.43 10.34 -4.38
N ALA A 266 -5.09 10.01 -5.50
CA ALA A 266 -5.10 10.86 -6.68
C ALA A 266 -5.77 12.23 -6.44
N ASP A 267 -6.71 12.30 -5.49
CA ASP A 267 -7.40 13.53 -5.11
C ASP A 267 -6.67 14.36 -4.04
N ASN A 268 -5.59 13.84 -3.45
CA ASN A 268 -4.71 14.57 -2.54
C ASN A 268 -3.75 15.49 -3.33
N SER A 269 -4.33 16.51 -3.95
CA SER A 269 -3.63 17.46 -4.81
C SER A 269 -2.44 18.15 -4.13
N ALA A 270 -2.50 18.37 -2.81
CA ALA A 270 -1.41 18.98 -2.05
C ALA A 270 -0.19 18.06 -1.92
N ALA A 271 -0.40 16.78 -1.58
CA ALA A 271 0.67 15.78 -1.54
C ALA A 271 1.24 15.53 -2.94
N VAL A 272 0.37 15.33 -3.95
CA VAL A 272 0.79 15.16 -5.35
C VAL A 272 1.64 16.34 -5.83
N ALA A 273 1.26 17.58 -5.52
CA ALA A 273 2.06 18.76 -5.86
C ALA A 273 3.42 18.77 -5.14
N THR A 274 3.46 18.39 -3.86
CA THR A 274 4.71 18.25 -3.10
C THR A 274 5.66 17.26 -3.75
N TYR A 275 5.17 16.08 -4.13
CA TYR A 275 5.98 15.05 -4.78
C TYR A 275 6.45 15.47 -6.18
N ARG A 276 5.57 16.08 -7.00
CA ARG A 276 5.98 16.63 -8.30
C ARG A 276 7.08 17.69 -8.18
N ASN A 277 7.00 18.57 -7.19
CA ASN A 277 8.03 19.57 -6.93
C ASN A 277 9.37 18.97 -6.49
N LEU A 278 9.36 17.75 -5.95
CA LEU A 278 10.55 16.96 -5.64
C LEU A 278 11.02 16.08 -6.81
N GLY A 279 10.38 16.19 -7.98
CA GLY A 279 10.75 15.49 -9.21
C GLY A 279 10.16 14.08 -9.32
N PHE A 280 9.13 13.74 -8.55
CA PHE A 280 8.35 12.52 -8.77
C PHE A 280 7.43 12.64 -9.98
N GLU A 281 7.34 11.55 -10.74
CA GLU A 281 6.41 11.38 -11.85
C GLU A 281 5.47 10.20 -11.57
N VAL A 282 4.26 10.24 -12.15
CA VAL A 282 3.32 9.12 -12.05
C VAL A 282 3.88 7.94 -12.85
N PHE A 283 4.10 6.82 -12.17
CA PHE A 283 4.58 5.58 -12.77
C PHE A 283 3.44 4.61 -13.08
N GLY A 284 2.47 4.52 -12.16
CA GLY A 284 1.32 3.63 -12.26
C GLY A 284 0.14 4.16 -11.45
N VAL A 285 -1.03 3.56 -11.67
CA VAL A 285 -2.25 3.88 -10.94
C VAL A 285 -2.88 2.56 -10.53
N ASP A 286 -3.14 2.40 -9.25
CA ASP A 286 -4.00 1.35 -8.74
C ASP A 286 -5.42 1.90 -8.64
N VAL A 287 -6.41 1.06 -8.97
CA VAL A 287 -7.81 1.49 -8.97
C VAL A 287 -8.66 0.53 -8.17
N ALA A 288 -9.44 1.07 -7.24
CA ALA A 288 -10.55 0.34 -6.62
C ALA A 288 -11.80 0.48 -7.49
N TYR A 289 -12.30 -0.63 -8.01
CA TYR A 289 -13.55 -0.69 -8.77
C TYR A 289 -14.71 -1.09 -7.87
N ALA A 290 -15.86 -0.44 -8.01
CA ALA A 290 -17.10 -0.76 -7.29
C ALA A 290 -18.26 -0.98 -8.25
N ALA A 291 -19.31 -1.67 -7.78
CA ALA A 291 -20.59 -1.65 -8.47
C ALA A 291 -21.15 -0.21 -8.48
N GLY A 292 -21.73 0.21 -9.61
CA GLY A 292 -22.36 1.52 -9.77
C GLY A 292 -23.67 1.69 -9.04
#